data_AF-A0A3D2TKS4-F1
#
_entry.id   AF-A0A3D2TKS4-F1
#
_cell.length_a   1.000
_cell.length_b   1.000
_cell.length_c   1.000
_cell.angle_alpha   90.00
_cell.angle_beta   90.00
_cell.angle_gamma   90.00
#
_symmetry.space_group_name_H-M   'P 1'
#
loop_
_entity.id
_entity.type
_entity.pdbx_description
1 polymer ?
#
loop_
_entity_poly.entity_id
_entity_poly.type
_entity_poly.pdbx_seq_one_letter_code
_entity_poly.pdbx_strand_id
1 'polypeptide(L)'
;IDLDPRWVIKLIKKGWMEHLEAYKKHCIDQAITVLGAGHDIKCMFGTPKLIESLCLELEERGTSLAEQGITGIFSGGTEFTPQWTRFCVEELFGGPPEVSGIYMTPTYGNTLMGLAASAPCTAENNYKISYYAPQPRAVVEVVDFDDFNQVVGYGDTGRAKLTTLTQEFFVPGFLERDEGEREMPSQAYPWDGMSGVRPFHRLAEATTVGVY
;
A
#
# COMPACT_ATOMS: atom_id res chain seq x y z
N ILE A 1 -15.78 2.88 -3.18
CA ILE A 1 -16.26 1.55 -3.63
C ILE A 1 -15.77 0.57 -2.60
N ASP A 2 -16.64 -0.29 -2.10
CA ASP A 2 -16.28 -1.22 -1.04
C ASP A 2 -15.95 -2.58 -1.64
N LEU A 3 -14.73 -3.03 -1.40
CA LEU A 3 -14.29 -4.39 -1.68
C LEU A 3 -14.17 -5.14 -0.35
N ASP A 4 -14.76 -6.33 -0.24
CA ASP A 4 -14.61 -7.19 0.92
C ASP A 4 -13.49 -8.22 0.69
N PRO A 5 -12.25 -7.99 1.16
CA PRO A 5 -11.14 -8.91 0.96
C PRO A 5 -11.40 -10.28 1.63
N ARG A 6 -12.27 -10.34 2.65
CA ARG A 6 -12.64 -11.60 3.31
C ARG A 6 -13.48 -12.47 2.39
N TRP A 7 -14.29 -11.88 1.52
CA TRP A 7 -15.01 -12.62 0.50
C TRP A 7 -14.03 -13.18 -0.54
N VAL A 8 -13.06 -12.37 -0.97
CA VAL A 8 -12.05 -12.82 -1.92
C VAL A 8 -11.24 -14.01 -1.40
N ILE A 9 -10.85 -13.99 -0.11
CA ILE A 9 -10.22 -15.15 0.55
C ILE A 9 -11.08 -16.40 0.48
N LYS A 10 -12.40 -16.26 0.73
CA LYS A 10 -13.33 -17.41 0.67
C LYS A 10 -13.43 -17.97 -0.75
N LEU A 11 -13.42 -17.12 -1.78
CA LEU A 11 -13.44 -17.55 -3.18
C LEU A 11 -12.16 -18.32 -3.55
N ILE A 12 -10.97 -17.81 -3.18
CA ILE A 12 -9.71 -18.55 -3.36
C ILE A 12 -9.78 -19.91 -2.66
N LYS A 13 -10.13 -19.94 -1.38
CA LYS A 13 -10.10 -21.19 -0.58
C LYS A 13 -11.07 -22.24 -1.14
N LYS A 14 -12.09 -21.83 -1.88
CA LYS A 14 -13.05 -22.70 -2.57
C LYS A 14 -12.63 -23.06 -4.01
N GLY A 15 -11.57 -22.46 -4.54
CA GLY A 15 -11.16 -22.59 -5.95
C GLY A 15 -12.13 -21.94 -6.93
N TRP A 16 -12.97 -21.01 -6.46
CA TRP A 16 -14.02 -20.37 -7.27
C TRP A 16 -13.46 -19.17 -8.06
N MET A 17 -12.51 -19.45 -8.95
CA MET A 17 -11.76 -18.41 -9.67
C MET A 17 -12.63 -17.58 -10.62
N GLU A 18 -13.63 -18.18 -11.27
CA GLU A 18 -14.57 -17.44 -12.11
C GLU A 18 -15.37 -16.39 -11.31
N HIS A 19 -15.81 -16.75 -10.10
CA HIS A 19 -16.50 -15.80 -9.22
C HIS A 19 -15.57 -14.71 -8.70
N LEU A 20 -14.29 -15.01 -8.53
CA LEU A 20 -13.28 -14.04 -8.12
C LEU A 20 -13.05 -12.99 -9.21
N GLU A 21 -12.90 -13.44 -10.45
CA GLU A 21 -12.78 -12.56 -11.62
C GLU A 21 -14.07 -11.75 -11.85
N ALA A 22 -15.24 -12.36 -11.70
CA ALA A 22 -16.52 -11.65 -11.78
C ALA A 22 -16.66 -10.58 -10.68
N TYR A 23 -16.19 -10.85 -9.46
CA TYR A 23 -16.23 -9.88 -8.36
C TYR A 23 -15.24 -8.73 -8.58
N LYS A 24 -14.03 -9.02 -9.07
CA LYS A 24 -13.06 -8.00 -9.49
C LYS A 24 -13.67 -7.11 -10.58
N LYS A 25 -14.22 -7.71 -11.63
CA LYS A 25 -14.89 -6.98 -12.71
C LYS A 25 -16.02 -6.09 -12.18
N HIS A 26 -16.84 -6.60 -11.27
CA HIS A 26 -17.92 -5.82 -10.65
C HIS A 26 -17.39 -4.55 -9.95
N CYS A 27 -16.28 -4.65 -9.22
CA CYS A 27 -15.67 -3.49 -8.57
C CYS A 27 -15.12 -2.47 -9.59
N ILE A 28 -14.53 -2.94 -10.69
CA ILE A 28 -14.06 -2.08 -11.79
C ILE A 28 -15.23 -1.38 -12.48
N ASP A 29 -16.32 -2.09 -12.80
CA ASP A 29 -17.51 -1.52 -13.42
C ASP A 29 -18.13 -0.40 -12.54
N GLN A 30 -18.10 -0.56 -11.22
CA GLN A 30 -18.48 0.50 -10.28
C GLN A 30 -17.54 1.71 -10.34
N ALA A 31 -16.23 1.49 -10.45
CA ALA A 31 -15.24 2.56 -10.58
C ALA A 31 -15.44 3.36 -11.86
N ILE A 32 -15.61 2.67 -12.99
CA ILE A 32 -15.91 3.31 -14.27
C ILE A 32 -17.20 4.12 -14.21
N THR A 33 -18.24 3.58 -13.58
CA THR A 33 -19.52 4.30 -13.43
C THR A 33 -19.34 5.61 -12.68
N VAL A 34 -18.55 5.60 -11.60
CA VAL A 34 -18.28 6.80 -10.79
C VAL A 34 -17.40 7.82 -11.53
N LEU A 35 -16.35 7.36 -12.22
CA LEU A 35 -15.48 8.22 -13.02
C LEU A 35 -16.25 8.86 -14.19
N GLY A 36 -17.13 8.10 -14.84
CA GLY A 36 -17.98 8.57 -15.94
C GLY A 36 -19.16 9.45 -15.53
N ALA A 37 -19.41 9.64 -14.23
CA ALA A 37 -20.57 10.40 -13.73
C ALA A 37 -20.37 11.93 -13.75
N GLY A 38 -19.24 12.44 -14.24
CA GLY A 38 -18.95 13.87 -14.33
C GLY A 38 -18.54 14.50 -13.00
N HIS A 39 -18.06 13.69 -12.04
CA HIS A 39 -17.46 14.17 -10.80
C HIS A 39 -15.99 14.58 -11.02
N ASP A 40 -15.53 15.61 -10.31
CA ASP A 40 -14.12 16.01 -10.33
C ASP A 40 -13.31 15.22 -9.29
N ILE A 41 -12.96 13.98 -9.63
CA ILE A 41 -12.23 13.07 -8.74
C ILE A 41 -10.74 13.20 -9.02
N LYS A 42 -9.97 13.63 -8.01
CA LYS A 42 -8.52 13.81 -8.13
C LYS A 42 -7.69 12.70 -7.52
N CYS A 43 -8.25 11.96 -6.56
CA CYS A 43 -7.52 10.97 -5.80
C CYS A 43 -8.30 9.67 -5.68
N MET A 44 -7.60 8.55 -5.70
CA MET A 44 -8.17 7.24 -5.41
C MET A 44 -7.29 6.44 -4.44
N PHE A 45 -7.92 5.48 -3.78
CA PHE A 45 -7.25 4.45 -3.00
C PHE A 45 -7.53 3.10 -3.65
N GLY A 46 -6.51 2.29 -3.87
CA GLY A 46 -6.65 0.96 -4.46
C GLY A 46 -5.55 0.01 -4.04
N THR A 47 -5.67 -1.23 -4.47
CA THR A 47 -4.60 -2.24 -4.37
C THR A 47 -3.98 -2.47 -5.75
N PRO A 48 -2.77 -3.05 -5.83
CA PRO A 48 -2.08 -3.29 -7.09
C PRO A 48 -2.96 -3.89 -8.19
N LYS A 49 -3.63 -5.00 -7.91
CA LYS A 49 -4.49 -5.70 -8.88
C LYS A 49 -5.68 -4.88 -9.37
N LEU A 50 -6.29 -4.09 -8.48
CA LEU A 50 -7.45 -3.27 -8.85
C LEU A 50 -7.03 -2.04 -9.64
N ILE A 51 -5.90 -1.43 -9.29
CA ILE A 51 -5.33 -0.30 -10.05
C ILE A 51 -4.98 -0.78 -11.45
N GLU A 52 -4.27 -1.89 -11.58
CA GLU A 52 -3.91 -2.48 -12.87
C GLU A 52 -5.15 -2.82 -13.70
N SER A 53 -6.15 -3.49 -13.11
CA SER A 53 -7.39 -3.83 -13.81
C SER A 53 -8.17 -2.58 -14.26
N LEU A 54 -8.15 -1.51 -13.46
CA LEU A 54 -8.80 -0.25 -13.82
C LEU A 54 -8.07 0.46 -14.96
N CYS A 55 -6.73 0.49 -14.95
CA CYS A 55 -5.94 1.05 -16.05
C CYS A 55 -6.24 0.33 -17.36
N LEU A 56 -6.23 -1.00 -17.36
CA LEU A 56 -6.50 -1.81 -18.56
C LEU A 56 -7.93 -1.60 -19.08
N GLU A 57 -8.94 -1.56 -18.21
CA GLU A 57 -10.32 -1.28 -18.63
C GLU A 57 -10.48 0.14 -19.19
N LEU A 58 -9.76 1.13 -18.64
CA LEU A 58 -9.78 2.50 -19.19
C LEU A 58 -9.08 2.55 -20.56
N GLU A 59 -7.97 1.84 -20.72
CA GLU A 59 -7.26 1.72 -22.01
C GLU A 59 -8.16 1.08 -23.08
N GLU A 60 -8.87 0.00 -22.76
CA GLU A 60 -9.86 -0.63 -23.66
C GLU A 60 -10.97 0.33 -24.08
N ARG A 61 -11.31 1.30 -23.22
CA ARG A 61 -12.28 2.37 -23.49
C ARG A 61 -11.67 3.57 -24.23
N GLY A 62 -10.39 3.51 -24.57
CA GLY A 62 -9.66 4.57 -25.26
C GLY A 62 -9.39 5.78 -24.37
N THR A 63 -9.24 5.58 -23.06
CA THR A 63 -8.88 6.64 -22.12
C THR A 63 -7.86 6.17 -21.08
N SER A 64 -7.50 7.00 -20.11
CA SER A 64 -6.53 6.71 -19.06
C SER A 64 -6.94 7.34 -17.73
N LEU A 65 -6.30 6.94 -16.62
CA LEU A 65 -6.54 7.56 -15.31
C LEU A 65 -6.27 9.07 -15.31
N ALA A 66 -5.23 9.51 -16.03
CA ALA A 66 -4.88 10.92 -16.14
C ALA A 66 -5.98 11.73 -16.85
N GLU A 67 -6.53 11.19 -17.95
CA GLU A 67 -7.65 11.80 -18.68
C GLU A 67 -8.96 11.79 -17.87
N GLN A 68 -9.14 10.81 -16.98
CA GLN A 68 -10.22 10.81 -15.99
C GLN A 68 -9.98 11.82 -14.84
N GLY A 69 -8.85 12.53 -14.83
CA GLY A 69 -8.54 13.60 -13.89
C GLY A 69 -7.86 13.14 -12.60
N ILE A 70 -7.47 11.86 -12.49
CA ILE A 70 -6.73 11.33 -11.34
C ILE A 70 -5.31 11.87 -11.36
N THR A 71 -4.88 12.38 -10.20
CA THR A 71 -3.53 12.93 -9.98
C THR A 71 -2.83 12.30 -8.78
N GLY A 72 -3.59 11.68 -7.87
CA GLY A 72 -3.06 11.03 -6.67
C GLY A 72 -3.60 9.62 -6.48
N ILE A 73 -2.72 8.67 -6.20
CA ILE A 73 -3.12 7.29 -5.92
C ILE A 73 -2.44 6.85 -4.61
N PHE A 74 -3.26 6.57 -3.60
CA PHE A 74 -2.81 5.80 -2.45
C PHE A 74 -2.95 4.33 -2.79
N SER A 75 -1.83 3.62 -2.77
CA SER A 75 -1.88 2.19 -3.07
C SER A 75 -1.52 1.39 -1.84
N GLY A 76 -2.48 0.58 -1.39
CA GLY A 76 -2.40 -0.19 -0.16
C GLY A 76 -2.35 -1.69 -0.41
N GLY A 77 -2.14 -2.45 0.66
CA GLY A 77 -2.02 -3.90 0.63
C GLY A 77 -0.56 -4.37 0.63
N THR A 78 -0.38 -5.68 0.80
CA THR A 78 0.95 -6.29 1.00
C THR A 78 1.53 -6.92 -0.28
N GLU A 79 0.89 -6.75 -1.43
CA GLU A 79 1.36 -7.22 -2.75
C GLU A 79 2.31 -6.21 -3.42
N PHE A 80 2.90 -5.33 -2.62
CA PHE A 80 3.72 -4.24 -3.08
C PHE A 80 5.15 -4.68 -3.36
N THR A 81 5.58 -4.58 -4.62
CA THR A 81 6.97 -4.80 -5.00
C THR A 81 7.51 -3.58 -5.74
N PRO A 82 8.83 -3.30 -5.64
CA PRO A 82 9.49 -2.29 -6.46
C PRO A 82 9.26 -2.52 -7.96
N GLN A 83 9.25 -3.78 -8.41
CA GLN A 83 9.01 -4.14 -9.80
C GLN A 83 7.59 -3.81 -10.27
N TRP A 84 6.56 -4.12 -9.47
CA TRP A 84 5.19 -3.75 -9.82
C TRP A 84 5.01 -2.23 -9.81
N THR A 85 5.60 -1.55 -8.83
CA THR A 85 5.58 -0.07 -8.74
C THR A 85 6.19 0.55 -9.98
N ARG A 86 7.33 0.03 -10.43
CA ARG A 86 7.98 0.41 -11.68
C ARG A 86 7.06 0.21 -12.88
N PHE A 87 6.52 -0.99 -13.06
CA PHE A 87 5.62 -1.30 -14.18
C PHE A 87 4.40 -0.37 -14.21
N CYS A 88 3.78 -0.13 -13.05
CA CYS A 88 2.63 0.74 -12.92
C CYS A 88 2.95 2.19 -13.34
N VAL A 89 4.09 2.72 -12.88
CA VAL A 89 4.53 4.08 -13.23
C VAL A 89 4.95 4.18 -14.70
N GLU A 90 5.81 3.29 -15.18
CA GLU A 90 6.41 3.37 -16.52
C GLU A 90 5.40 3.01 -17.62
N GLU A 91 4.59 1.97 -17.43
CA GLU A 91 3.73 1.41 -18.48
C GLU A 91 2.27 1.85 -18.34
N LEU A 92 1.70 1.81 -17.13
CA LEU A 92 0.26 2.10 -16.96
C LEU A 92 -0.04 3.60 -16.84
N PHE A 93 0.84 4.37 -16.20
CA PHE A 93 0.66 5.82 -16.07
C PHE A 93 1.35 6.60 -17.21
N GLY A 94 2.26 5.97 -17.95
CA GLY A 94 3.00 6.62 -19.03
C GLY A 94 4.18 7.47 -18.54
N GLY A 95 4.73 7.15 -17.37
CA GLY A 95 5.96 7.75 -16.86
C GLY A 95 5.83 8.38 -15.46
N PRO A 96 6.91 9.03 -15.00
CA PRO A 96 6.97 9.62 -13.67
C PRO A 96 5.94 10.77 -13.52
N PRO A 97 5.60 11.18 -12.28
CA PRO A 97 4.54 12.15 -12.02
C PRO A 97 4.65 13.47 -12.79
N GLU A 98 5.87 13.91 -13.10
CA GLU A 98 6.14 15.13 -13.87
C GLU A 98 5.71 15.01 -15.34
N VAL A 99 5.58 13.78 -15.84
CA VAL A 99 5.16 13.45 -17.21
C VAL A 99 3.71 13.00 -17.24
N SER A 100 3.34 12.02 -16.39
CA SER A 100 2.01 11.42 -16.37
C SER A 100 0.96 12.27 -15.64
N GLY A 101 1.39 13.18 -14.77
CA GLY A 101 0.50 13.90 -13.85
C GLY A 101 -0.03 13.05 -12.70
N ILE A 102 0.39 11.79 -12.58
CA ILE A 102 -0.07 10.85 -11.55
C ILE A 102 1.04 10.59 -10.54
N TYR A 103 0.79 10.97 -9.29
CA TYR A 103 1.61 10.59 -8.15
C TYR A 103 0.99 9.40 -7.41
N MET A 104 1.64 8.24 -7.48
CA MET A 104 1.28 7.08 -6.68
C MET A 104 2.22 6.95 -5.47
N THR A 105 1.63 6.76 -4.29
CA THR A 105 2.38 6.45 -3.07
C THR A 105 1.92 5.11 -2.50
N PRO A 106 2.82 4.12 -2.38
CA PRO A 106 2.58 2.94 -1.57
C PRO A 106 2.32 3.34 -0.12
N THR A 107 1.37 2.68 0.54
CA THR A 107 1.02 2.94 1.93
C THR A 107 1.02 1.68 2.77
N TYR A 108 1.58 1.79 3.97
CA TYR A 108 1.47 0.80 5.04
C TYR A 108 0.60 1.39 6.15
N GLY A 109 -0.36 0.64 6.68
CA GLY A 109 -1.30 1.24 7.62
C GLY A 109 -2.21 0.25 8.34
N ASN A 110 -2.73 0.72 9.46
CA ASN A 110 -3.74 0.03 10.25
C ASN A 110 -4.59 1.05 11.01
N THR A 111 -5.61 0.57 11.70
CA THR A 111 -6.57 1.44 12.41
C THR A 111 -5.94 2.29 13.51
N LEU A 112 -4.85 1.82 14.15
CA LEU A 112 -4.18 2.55 15.23
C LEU A 112 -3.33 3.71 14.66
N MET A 113 -2.57 3.45 13.60
CA MET A 113 -1.64 4.42 13.01
C MET A 113 -2.29 5.38 12.00
N GLY A 114 -3.26 4.90 11.21
CA GLY A 114 -3.60 5.53 9.93
C GLY A 114 -2.68 5.00 8.81
N LEU A 115 -2.18 5.90 7.96
CA LEU A 115 -1.34 5.55 6.81
C LEU A 115 0.08 6.12 7.00
N ALA A 116 1.08 5.24 6.87
CA ALA A 116 2.48 5.57 6.64
C ALA A 116 2.72 5.59 5.12
N ALA A 117 3.03 6.77 4.59
CA ALA A 117 3.34 6.93 3.18
C ALA A 117 4.77 6.50 2.90
N SER A 118 5.00 5.96 1.69
CA SER A 118 6.36 5.72 1.23
C SER A 118 7.08 7.04 0.92
N ALA A 119 8.40 7.07 1.09
CA ALA A 119 9.23 8.01 0.34
C ALA A 119 8.98 7.84 -1.18
N PRO A 120 9.19 8.88 -2.00
CA PRO A 120 8.97 8.81 -3.44
C PRO A 120 9.67 7.60 -4.08
N CYS A 121 8.91 6.76 -4.76
CA CYS A 121 9.44 5.61 -5.50
C CYS A 121 9.83 6.10 -6.90
N THR A 122 11.13 6.19 -7.20
CA THR A 122 11.63 6.74 -8.47
C THR A 122 12.60 5.78 -9.13
N ALA A 123 12.88 5.99 -10.42
CA ALA A 123 13.91 5.21 -11.11
C ALA A 123 15.29 5.32 -10.41
N GLU A 124 15.62 6.48 -9.83
CA GLU A 124 16.90 6.72 -9.15
C GLU A 124 17.11 5.82 -7.93
N ASN A 125 16.04 5.47 -7.21
CA ASN A 125 16.09 4.58 -6.05
C ASN A 125 15.59 3.16 -6.35
N ASN A 126 15.53 2.78 -7.63
CA ASN A 126 14.99 1.49 -8.09
C ASN A 126 13.57 1.22 -7.58
N TYR A 127 12.74 2.25 -7.49
CA TYR A 127 11.37 2.18 -6.97
C TYR A 127 11.28 1.59 -5.57
N LYS A 128 12.31 1.83 -4.73
CA LYS A 128 12.36 1.34 -3.36
C LYS A 128 11.16 1.86 -2.58
N ILE A 129 10.50 0.95 -1.88
CA ILE A 129 9.35 1.26 -1.02
C ILE A 129 9.86 1.35 0.41
N SER A 130 9.61 2.48 1.08
CA SER A 130 10.07 2.73 2.45
C SER A 130 9.05 3.60 3.15
N TYR A 131 8.32 3.01 4.09
CA TYR A 131 7.20 3.63 4.77
C TYR A 131 7.65 4.40 6.00
N TYR A 132 7.13 5.61 6.17
CA TYR A 132 7.43 6.46 7.32
C TYR A 132 6.14 6.76 8.08
N ALA A 133 6.10 6.35 9.35
CA ALA A 133 4.94 6.55 10.20
C ALA A 133 4.64 8.06 10.38
N PRO A 134 3.36 8.47 10.49
CA PRO A 134 2.97 9.87 10.59
C PRO A 134 3.27 10.41 12.00
N GLN A 135 4.52 10.77 12.25
CA GLN A 135 4.93 11.40 13.50
C GLN A 135 4.39 12.84 13.59
N PRO A 136 4.05 13.33 14.80
CA PRO A 136 4.21 12.67 16.11
C PRO A 136 3.04 11.76 16.51
N ARG A 137 1.97 11.66 15.70
CA ARG A 137 0.77 10.89 16.04
C ARG A 137 1.04 9.39 16.18
N ALA A 138 1.91 8.85 15.33
CA ALA A 138 2.28 7.45 15.38
C ALA A 138 3.78 7.27 15.08
N VAL A 139 4.41 6.40 15.85
CA VAL A 139 5.83 6.04 15.75
C VAL A 139 5.91 4.54 15.52
N VAL A 140 6.61 4.15 14.47
CA VAL A 140 6.96 2.74 14.23
C VAL A 140 8.45 2.58 14.47
N GLU A 141 8.79 1.65 15.36
CA GLU A 141 10.16 1.18 15.58
C GLU A 141 10.28 -0.23 15.02
N VAL A 142 11.44 -0.54 14.45
CA VAL A 142 11.79 -1.92 14.06
C VAL A 142 12.64 -2.51 15.18
N VAL A 143 12.10 -3.49 15.89
CA VAL A 143 12.71 -4.04 17.12
C VAL A 143 13.14 -5.49 16.94
N ASP A 144 14.09 -5.93 17.76
CA ASP A 144 14.57 -7.30 17.79
C ASP A 144 13.40 -8.29 18.03
N PHE A 145 13.52 -9.51 17.50
CA PHE A 145 12.46 -10.50 17.57
C PHE A 145 12.24 -11.11 18.96
N ASP A 146 13.25 -11.04 19.83
CA ASP A 146 13.26 -11.62 21.16
C ASP A 146 13.37 -10.55 22.26
N ASP A 147 14.02 -9.40 22.01
CA ASP A 147 14.01 -8.22 22.89
C ASP A 147 13.37 -6.98 22.24
N PHE A 148 12.08 -6.76 22.54
CA PHE A 148 11.32 -5.64 21.97
C PHE A 148 11.73 -4.24 22.47
N ASN A 149 12.67 -4.16 23.42
CA ASN A 149 13.26 -2.89 23.85
C ASN A 149 14.49 -2.50 23.01
N GLN A 150 15.03 -3.44 22.22
CA GLN A 150 16.16 -3.19 21.36
C GLN A 150 15.69 -2.86 19.94
N VAL A 151 15.99 -1.64 19.49
CA VAL A 151 15.83 -1.27 18.07
C VAL A 151 16.97 -1.87 17.26
N VAL A 152 16.66 -2.51 16.14
CA VAL A 152 17.66 -3.16 15.27
C VAL A 152 18.51 -2.13 14.50
N GLY A 153 19.62 -2.53 13.90
CA GLY A 153 20.45 -1.65 13.07
C GLY A 153 19.73 -1.23 11.77
N TYR A 154 20.23 -0.19 11.11
CA TYR A 154 19.72 0.18 9.77
C TYR A 154 20.02 -0.94 8.77
N GLY A 155 19.01 -1.31 7.98
CA GLY A 155 19.06 -2.44 7.06
C GLY A 155 18.81 -3.81 7.70
N ASP A 156 18.81 -3.90 9.03
CA ASP A 156 18.49 -5.15 9.73
C ASP A 156 16.96 -5.34 9.78
N THR A 157 16.55 -6.60 9.73
CA THR A 157 15.15 -6.99 9.86
C THR A 157 14.76 -7.10 11.34
N GLY A 158 13.59 -6.58 11.67
CA GLY A 158 12.96 -6.80 12.97
C GLY A 158 11.43 -6.72 12.89
N ARG A 159 10.77 -6.83 14.03
CA ARG A 159 9.31 -6.72 14.14
C ARG A 159 8.90 -5.25 14.26
N ALA A 160 7.81 -4.88 13.59
CA ALA A 160 7.25 -3.54 13.74
C ALA A 160 6.59 -3.38 15.13
N LYS A 161 6.99 -2.32 15.85
CA LYS A 161 6.42 -1.90 17.13
C LYS A 161 5.83 -0.51 16.97
N LEU A 162 4.51 -0.42 17.06
CA LEU A 162 3.73 0.80 16.90
C LEU A 162 3.45 1.46 18.26
N THR A 163 3.76 2.74 18.37
CA THR A 163 3.24 3.61 19.42
C THR A 163 2.32 4.64 18.79
N THR A 164 1.08 4.74 19.27
CA THR A 164 0.10 5.75 18.82
C THR A 164 -0.18 6.73 19.96
N LEU A 165 -0.14 8.02 19.67
CA LEU A 165 -0.47 9.10 20.59
C LEU A 165 -1.29 10.18 19.87
N THR A 166 -2.58 10.26 20.19
CA THR A 166 -3.46 11.38 19.84
C THR A 166 -4.00 12.04 21.11
N GLN A 167 -4.77 13.11 20.97
CA GLN A 167 -5.40 13.79 22.11
C GLN A 167 -6.36 12.88 22.89
N GLU A 168 -6.99 11.93 22.20
CA GLU A 168 -8.03 11.04 22.73
C GLU A 168 -7.51 9.63 23.07
N PHE A 169 -6.30 9.26 22.61
CA PHE A 169 -5.89 7.87 22.59
C PHE A 169 -4.37 7.70 22.73
N PHE A 170 -3.95 6.75 23.57
CA PHE A 170 -2.56 6.38 23.74
C PHE A 170 -2.41 4.86 23.79
N VAL A 171 -1.60 4.31 22.88
CA VAL A 171 -1.19 2.90 22.87
C VAL A 171 0.33 2.84 22.73
N PRO A 172 1.06 2.51 23.80
CA PRO A 172 2.51 2.34 23.75
C PRO A 172 2.88 0.94 23.27
N GLY A 173 3.81 0.87 22.32
CA GLY A 173 4.56 -0.36 22.02
C GLY A 173 3.73 -1.55 21.56
N PHE A 174 2.65 -1.34 20.81
CA PHE A 174 1.86 -2.41 20.21
C PHE A 174 2.69 -3.16 19.16
N LEU A 175 2.88 -4.45 19.35
CA LEU A 175 3.61 -5.27 18.39
C LEU A 175 2.71 -5.65 17.22
N GLU A 176 3.04 -5.13 16.04
CA GLU A 176 2.33 -5.40 14.80
C GLU A 176 2.45 -6.88 14.40
N ARG A 177 1.65 -7.28 13.41
CA ARG A 177 1.74 -8.61 12.78
C ARG A 177 2.66 -8.60 11.57
N ASP A 178 3.47 -7.57 11.44
CA ASP A 178 4.38 -7.37 10.32
C ASP A 178 5.82 -7.22 10.82
N GLU A 179 6.75 -7.57 9.96
CA GLU A 179 8.19 -7.36 10.09
C GLU A 179 8.71 -6.62 8.85
N GLY A 180 9.90 -6.03 8.96
CA GLY A 180 10.53 -5.32 7.87
C GLY A 180 11.94 -4.87 8.24
N GLU A 181 12.63 -4.26 7.28
CA GLU A 181 13.96 -3.69 7.47
C GLU A 181 13.88 -2.25 7.98
N ARG A 182 14.72 -1.90 8.95
CA ARG A 182 14.80 -0.52 9.45
C ARG A 182 15.46 0.40 8.41
N GLU A 183 14.78 1.48 8.04
CA GLU A 183 15.26 2.46 7.07
C GLU A 183 15.77 3.74 7.73
N MET A 184 16.77 4.34 7.10
CA MET A 184 17.28 5.65 7.50
C MET A 184 16.21 6.75 7.28
N PRO A 185 16.30 7.86 8.02
CA PRO A 185 15.53 9.06 7.71
C PRO A 185 15.71 9.55 6.27
N SER A 186 14.70 10.23 5.75
CA SER A 186 14.73 10.90 4.45
C SER A 186 14.54 12.41 4.61
N GLN A 187 14.74 13.16 3.52
CA GLN A 187 14.53 14.61 3.54
C GLN A 187 13.08 14.99 3.92
N ALA A 188 12.09 14.24 3.44
CA ALA A 188 10.68 14.47 3.74
C ALA A 188 10.28 13.95 5.13
N TYR A 189 10.98 12.92 5.63
CA TYR A 189 10.67 12.23 6.87
C TYR A 189 11.94 12.13 7.73
N PRO A 190 12.20 13.11 8.63
CA PRO A 190 13.43 13.17 9.43
C PRO A 190 13.46 12.16 10.60
N TRP A 191 12.82 11.02 10.44
CA TRP A 191 12.78 9.90 11.38
C TRP A 191 12.88 8.57 10.63
N ASP A 192 13.13 7.48 11.35
CA ASP A 192 13.33 6.16 10.77
C ASP A 192 12.08 5.65 10.02
N GLY A 193 12.32 4.92 8.94
CA GLY A 193 11.29 4.24 8.18
C GLY A 193 11.36 2.73 8.33
N MET A 194 10.50 2.04 7.58
CA MET A 194 10.53 0.59 7.43
C MET A 194 10.30 0.20 5.97
N SER A 195 11.09 -0.72 5.45
CA SER A 195 10.92 -1.31 4.12
C SER A 195 10.66 -2.82 4.21
N GLY A 196 10.41 -3.44 3.04
CA GLY A 196 10.20 -4.89 2.91
C GLY A 196 9.11 -5.47 3.82
N VAL A 197 8.10 -4.65 4.13
CA VAL A 197 7.02 -5.01 5.06
C VAL A 197 6.33 -6.28 4.62
N ARG A 198 6.29 -7.26 5.51
CA ARG A 198 5.74 -8.59 5.27
C ARG A 198 5.15 -9.18 6.54
N PRO A 199 4.28 -10.19 6.44
CA PRO A 199 3.74 -10.85 7.62
C PRO A 199 4.85 -11.39 8.52
N PHE A 200 4.71 -11.18 9.82
CA PHE A 200 5.65 -11.63 10.82
C PHE A 200 5.81 -13.16 10.74
N HIS A 201 7.03 -13.64 10.51
CA HIS A 201 7.28 -15.03 10.16
C HIS A 201 6.75 -16.04 11.19
N ARG A 202 6.78 -15.70 12.49
CA ARG A 202 6.26 -16.56 13.57
C ARG A 202 4.73 -16.69 13.58
N LEU A 203 4.01 -15.83 12.84
CA LEU A 203 2.55 -15.88 12.68
C LEU A 203 2.11 -16.31 11.28
N ALA A 204 3.02 -16.29 10.30
CA ALA A 204 2.73 -16.57 8.90
C ALA A 204 2.33 -18.03 8.66
N GLU A 205 2.82 -18.99 9.47
CA GLU A 205 2.44 -20.41 9.36
C GLU A 205 0.92 -20.66 9.56
N ALA A 206 0.20 -19.74 10.20
CA ALA A 206 -1.22 -19.91 10.53
C ALA A 206 -2.20 -19.18 9.59
N THR A 207 -1.72 -18.30 8.68
CA THR A 207 -2.61 -17.32 8.04
C THR A 207 -2.43 -17.26 6.52
N THR A 208 -3.46 -17.68 5.77
CA THR A 208 -3.60 -17.28 4.36
C THR A 208 -3.89 -15.78 4.32
N VAL A 209 -2.88 -14.96 4.02
CA VAL A 209 -3.11 -13.53 3.76
C VAL A 209 -3.78 -13.45 2.39
N GLY A 210 -5.06 -13.08 2.38
CA GLY A 210 -5.73 -12.74 1.13
C GLY A 210 -5.26 -11.39 0.70
N VAL A 211 -4.40 -11.35 -0.30
CA VAL A 211 -3.91 -10.11 -0.85
C VAL A 211 -4.73 -9.80 -2.11
N TYR A 212 -5.64 -8.84 -1.96
CA TYR A 212 -6.42 -8.21 -3.02
C TYR A 212 -6.76 -6.80 -2.64
#